data_AF-A0A957PP71-F1
#
_entry.id   AF-A0A957PP71-F1
#
_cell.length_a   1.000
_cell.length_b   1.000
_cell.length_c   1.000
_cell.angle_alpha   90.00
_cell.angle_beta   90.00
_cell.angle_gamma   90.00
#
_symmetry.space_group_name_H-M   'P 1'
#
loop_
_entity.id
_entity.type
_entity.pdbx_description
1 polymer ?
#
loop_
_entity_poly.entity_id
_entity_poly.type
_entity_poly.pdbx_seq_one_letter_code
_entity_poly.pdbx_strand_id
1 'polypeptide(L)'
;MLQPRTYPEMLGKALVLEADPFIAMVDDDEPWAEGLFMVVVVGLAVGLARLVGGWLTAAALPPLDATLEALINGWQQLNAQLGLGIDPAAADAAIRSVVELAAGYNGMGGGWTSLFVLVATPTGFVLQWLFYALIAHLVARLM
;
A
#
# COMPACT_ATOMS: atom_id res chain seq x y z
N MET A 1 13.86 -1.44 29.90
CA MET A 1 14.77 -1.15 28.78
C MET A 1 15.28 -2.43 28.17
N LEU A 2 14.47 -3.03 27.29
CA LEU A 2 14.94 -4.07 26.38
C LEU A 2 16.11 -3.50 25.55
N GLN A 3 17.17 -4.27 25.34
CA GLN A 3 18.31 -3.78 24.58
C GLN A 3 17.86 -3.54 23.13
N PRO A 4 18.21 -2.42 22.47
CA PRO A 4 17.78 -2.10 21.10
C PRO A 4 18.20 -3.17 20.06
N ARG A 5 19.07 -4.11 20.42
CA ARG A 5 19.46 -5.26 19.60
C ARG A 5 18.45 -6.41 19.58
N THR A 6 17.62 -6.59 20.61
CA THR A 6 16.70 -7.75 20.72
C THR A 6 15.33 -7.47 20.12
N TYR A 7 14.97 -6.20 19.91
CA TYR A 7 13.66 -5.78 19.41
C TYR A 7 13.30 -6.36 18.02
N PRO A 8 14.21 -6.35 17.02
CA PRO A 8 13.93 -6.95 15.72
C PRO A 8 13.67 -8.46 15.80
N GLU A 9 14.37 -9.15 16.70
CA GLU A 9 14.19 -10.59 16.93
C GLU A 9 12.82 -10.88 17.55
N MET A 10 12.44 -10.11 18.58
CA MET A 10 11.13 -10.24 19.23
C MET A 10 9.99 -9.94 18.25
N LEU A 11 10.14 -8.94 17.37
CA LEU A 11 9.19 -8.66 16.30
C LEU A 11 9.07 -9.81 15.30
N GLY A 12 10.20 -10.40 14.91
CA GLY A 12 10.22 -11.59 14.04
C GLY A 12 9.45 -12.77 14.65
N LYS A 13 9.64 -13.03 15.94
CA LYS A 13 8.90 -14.06 16.68
C LYS A 13 7.42 -13.72 16.85
N ALA A 14 7.10 -12.46 17.13
CA ALA A 14 5.72 -11.96 17.23
C ALA A 14 4.95 -12.10 15.90
N LEU A 15 5.63 -11.93 14.75
CA LEU A 15 5.04 -12.16 13.42
C LEU A 15 4.64 -13.63 13.19
N VAL A 16 5.28 -14.57 13.87
CA VAL A 16 4.94 -16.01 13.87
C VAL A 16 3.89 -16.34 14.94
N LEU A 17 3.36 -15.31 15.62
CA LEU A 17 2.35 -15.42 16.69
C LEU A 17 2.85 -16.20 17.92
N GLU A 18 4.17 -16.19 18.18
CA GLU A 18 4.70 -16.68 19.46
C GLU A 18 4.21 -15.79 20.61
N ALA A 19 3.84 -16.39 21.75
CA ALA A 19 3.27 -15.66 22.88
C ALA A 19 4.32 -14.87 23.69
N ASP A 20 5.50 -15.45 23.91
CA ASP A 20 6.57 -14.86 24.74
C ASP A 20 6.99 -13.45 24.31
N PRO A 21 7.13 -13.13 23.01
CA PRO A 21 7.43 -11.78 22.54
C PRO A 21 6.36 -10.75 22.95
N PHE A 22 5.07 -11.11 22.87
CA PHE A 22 4.00 -10.18 23.24
C PHE A 22 4.02 -9.88 24.74
N ILE A 23 4.31 -10.88 25.57
CA ILE A 23 4.44 -10.70 27.02
C ILE A 23 5.64 -9.79 27.31
N ALA A 24 6.79 -10.10 26.75
CA ALA A 24 8.01 -9.31 26.96
C ALA A 24 7.89 -7.85 26.47
N MET A 25 7.18 -7.63 25.37
CA MET A 25 6.94 -6.29 24.83
C MET A 25 5.93 -5.49 25.65
N VAL A 26 4.95 -6.13 26.31
CA VAL A 26 4.00 -5.41 27.20
C VAL A 26 4.70 -4.87 28.44
N ASP A 27 5.71 -5.60 28.93
CA ASP A 27 6.44 -5.27 30.15
C ASP A 27 7.58 -4.24 29.93
N ASP A 28 7.72 -3.68 28.72
CA ASP A 28 8.72 -2.64 28.46
C ASP A 28 8.31 -1.25 28.98
N ASP A 29 9.28 -0.34 29.07
CA ASP A 29 9.07 0.99 29.64
C ASP A 29 8.20 1.89 28.73
N GLU A 30 8.38 1.79 27.40
CA GLU A 30 7.67 2.63 26.41
C GLU A 30 7.17 1.86 25.17
N PRO A 31 6.35 0.80 25.35
CA PRO A 31 5.98 -0.12 24.27
C PRO A 31 5.20 0.55 23.14
N TRP A 32 4.44 1.60 23.45
CA TRP A 32 3.69 2.37 22.46
C TRP A 32 4.60 3.21 21.56
N ALA A 33 5.67 3.81 22.11
CA ALA A 33 6.58 4.65 21.37
C ALA A 33 7.47 3.80 20.44
N GLU A 34 7.95 2.67 20.95
CA GLU A 34 8.73 1.72 20.16
C GLU A 34 7.89 1.04 19.08
N GLY A 35 6.64 0.67 19.39
CA GLY A 35 5.68 0.17 18.40
C GLY A 35 5.41 1.18 17.28
N LEU A 36 5.14 2.43 17.62
CA LEU A 36 4.94 3.51 16.66
C LEU A 36 6.18 3.73 15.79
N PHE A 37 7.37 3.79 16.41
CA PHE A 37 8.64 3.92 15.71
C PHE A 37 8.83 2.80 14.69
N MET A 38 8.58 1.54 15.08
CA MET A 38 8.70 0.39 14.19
C MET A 38 7.70 0.44 13.04
N VAL A 39 6.44 0.82 13.28
CA VAL A 39 5.43 1.01 12.23
C VAL A 39 5.88 2.06 11.22
N VAL A 40 6.45 3.18 11.69
CA VAL A 40 6.98 4.23 10.82
C VAL A 40 8.18 3.74 10.01
N VAL A 41 9.16 3.07 10.64
CA VAL A 41 10.36 2.55 9.95
C VAL A 41 9.98 1.51 8.89
N VAL A 42 9.10 0.56 9.23
CA VAL A 42 8.60 -0.44 8.29
C VAL A 42 7.79 0.23 7.17
N GLY A 43 6.92 1.17 7.50
CA GLY A 43 6.14 1.93 6.52
C GLY A 43 7.01 2.72 5.55
N LEU A 44 8.12 3.31 6.02
CA LEU A 44 9.11 3.98 5.18
C LEU A 44 9.84 2.97 4.28
N ALA A 45 10.27 1.82 4.81
CA ALA A 45 10.91 0.78 4.02
C ALA A 45 9.99 0.24 2.91
N VAL A 46 8.71 0.01 3.22
CA VAL A 46 7.70 -0.39 2.24
C VAL A 46 7.43 0.73 1.22
N GLY A 47 7.36 1.99 1.67
CA GLY A 47 7.22 3.14 0.79
C GLY A 47 8.38 3.24 -0.21
N LEU A 48 9.62 3.04 0.24
CA LEU A 48 10.80 3.02 -0.61
C LEU A 48 10.78 1.86 -1.60
N ALA A 49 10.43 0.65 -1.13
CA ALA A 49 10.29 -0.51 -2.00
C ALA A 49 9.23 -0.29 -3.09
N ARG A 50 8.10 0.35 -2.75
CA ARG A 50 7.06 0.74 -3.70
C ARG A 50 7.54 1.78 -4.70
N LEU A 51 8.30 2.78 -4.26
CA LEU A 51 8.87 3.80 -5.15
C LEU A 51 9.82 3.16 -6.17
N VAL A 52 10.77 2.36 -5.70
CA VAL A 52 11.73 1.64 -6.57
C VAL A 52 11.01 0.66 -7.48
N GLY A 53 10.05 -0.10 -6.95
CA GLY A 53 9.21 -1.00 -7.73
C GLY A 53 8.46 -0.26 -8.84
N GLY A 54 7.83 0.87 -8.54
CA GLY A 54 7.14 1.72 -9.52
C GLY A 54 8.06 2.21 -10.63
N TRP A 55 9.29 2.64 -10.29
CA TRP A 55 10.29 3.03 -11.29
C TRP A 55 10.73 1.86 -12.17
N LEU A 56 10.98 0.69 -11.58
CA LEU A 56 11.33 -0.51 -12.34
C LEU A 56 10.19 -0.95 -13.25
N THR A 57 8.95 -0.90 -12.77
CA THR A 57 7.76 -1.20 -13.56
C THR A 57 7.58 -0.21 -14.71
N ALA A 58 7.75 1.09 -14.46
CA ALA A 58 7.68 2.11 -15.51
C ALA A 58 8.79 1.95 -16.56
N ALA A 59 9.97 1.49 -16.17
CA ALA A 59 11.07 1.22 -17.08
C ALA A 59 10.90 -0.10 -17.87
N ALA A 60 10.22 -1.09 -17.29
CA ALA A 60 10.03 -2.42 -17.89
C ALA A 60 8.81 -2.50 -18.81
N LEU A 61 7.81 -1.65 -18.61
CA LEU A 61 6.57 -1.65 -19.38
C LEU A 61 6.60 -0.67 -20.56
N PRO A 62 5.79 -0.92 -21.61
CA PRO A 62 5.58 0.05 -22.67
C PRO A 62 5.01 1.37 -22.12
N PRO A 63 5.18 2.49 -22.85
CA PRO A 63 4.55 3.76 -22.48
C PRO A 63 3.05 3.60 -22.20
N LEU A 64 2.60 4.18 -21.08
CA LEU A 64 1.22 4.05 -20.61
C LEU A 64 0.21 4.54 -21.67
N ASP A 65 0.54 5.63 -22.37
CA ASP A 65 -0.32 6.20 -23.41
C ASP A 65 -0.54 5.23 -24.58
N ALA A 66 0.54 4.59 -25.05
CA ALA A 66 0.45 3.60 -26.12
C ALA A 66 -0.38 2.38 -25.69
N THR A 67 -0.26 1.96 -24.44
CA THR A 67 -1.03 0.85 -23.87
C THR A 67 -2.51 1.22 -23.73
N LEU A 68 -2.79 2.44 -23.29
CA LEU A 68 -4.14 2.97 -23.10
C LEU A 68 -4.86 3.12 -24.45
N GLU A 69 -4.17 3.64 -25.47
CA GLU A 69 -4.71 3.73 -26.83
C GLU A 69 -5.02 2.35 -27.40
N ALA A 70 -4.12 1.37 -27.23
CA ALA A 70 -4.37 0.00 -27.66
C ALA A 70 -5.59 -0.62 -26.93
N LEU A 71 -5.74 -0.34 -25.64
CA LEU A 71 -6.87 -0.81 -24.84
C LEU A 71 -8.20 -0.20 -25.30
N ILE A 72 -8.22 1.12 -25.55
CA ILE A 72 -9.40 1.82 -26.07
C ILE A 72 -9.78 1.28 -27.45
N ASN A 73 -8.82 1.16 -28.36
CA ASN A 73 -9.06 0.64 -29.71
C ASN A 73 -9.61 -0.80 -29.67
N GLY A 74 -9.05 -1.66 -28.81
CA GLY A 74 -9.52 -3.03 -28.62
C GLY A 74 -10.94 -3.08 -28.04
N TRP A 75 -11.25 -2.22 -27.07
CA TRP A 75 -12.59 -2.10 -26.50
C TRP A 75 -13.61 -1.63 -27.55
N GLN A 76 -13.29 -0.60 -28.32
CA GLN A 76 -14.17 -0.09 -29.37
C GLN A 76 -14.46 -1.15 -30.44
N GLN A 77 -13.44 -1.93 -30.83
CA GLN A 77 -13.60 -3.05 -31.76
C GLN A 77 -14.52 -4.14 -31.18
N LEU A 78 -14.35 -4.48 -29.90
CA LEU A 78 -15.19 -5.45 -29.19
C LEU A 78 -16.65 -4.97 -29.09
N ASN A 79 -16.87 -3.72 -28.70
CA ASN A 79 -18.20 -3.10 -28.59
C ASN A 79 -18.93 -3.13 -29.93
N ALA A 80 -18.23 -2.82 -31.02
CA ALA A 80 -18.77 -2.89 -32.38
C ALA A 80 -19.09 -4.32 -32.81
N GLN A 81 -18.20 -5.29 -32.51
CA GLN A 81 -18.37 -6.68 -32.90
C GLN A 81 -19.51 -7.39 -32.14
N LEU A 82 -19.68 -7.07 -30.85
CA LEU A 82 -20.70 -7.66 -29.99
C LEU A 82 -22.02 -6.88 -29.98
N GLY A 83 -22.05 -5.69 -30.59
CA GLY A 83 -23.25 -4.86 -30.66
C GLY A 83 -23.76 -4.41 -29.29
N LEU A 84 -22.87 -4.16 -28.32
CA LEU A 84 -23.26 -3.85 -26.93
C LEU A 84 -23.96 -2.49 -26.80
N GLY A 85 -23.84 -1.61 -27.81
CA GLY A 85 -24.52 -0.32 -27.84
C GLY A 85 -24.07 0.65 -26.75
N ILE A 86 -22.89 0.42 -26.17
CA ILE A 86 -22.32 1.28 -25.13
C ILE A 86 -21.78 2.54 -25.81
N ASP A 87 -22.11 3.71 -25.25
CA ASP A 87 -21.60 5.00 -25.71
C ASP A 87 -20.05 5.00 -25.68
N PRO A 88 -19.38 5.13 -26.85
CA PRO A 88 -17.92 5.12 -26.93
C PRO A 88 -17.27 6.22 -26.10
N ALA A 89 -17.88 7.41 -26.03
CA ALA A 89 -17.31 8.54 -25.30
C ALA A 89 -17.30 8.29 -23.78
N ALA A 90 -18.41 7.74 -23.25
CA ALA A 90 -18.51 7.38 -21.85
C ALA A 90 -17.56 6.23 -21.48
N ALA A 91 -17.42 5.23 -22.35
CA ALA A 91 -16.54 4.10 -22.11
C ALA A 91 -15.05 4.49 -22.12
N ASP A 92 -14.63 5.33 -23.08
CA ASP A 92 -13.26 5.83 -23.16
C ASP A 92 -12.88 6.63 -21.91
N ALA A 93 -13.79 7.49 -21.43
CA ALA A 93 -13.59 8.26 -20.19
C ALA A 93 -13.45 7.33 -18.96
N ALA A 94 -14.31 6.30 -18.87
CA ALA A 94 -14.23 5.31 -17.80
C ALA A 94 -12.90 4.54 -17.84
N ILE A 95 -12.47 4.06 -19.00
CA ILE A 95 -11.19 3.35 -19.17
C ILE A 95 -10.02 4.25 -18.75
N ARG A 96 -10.00 5.50 -19.22
CA ARG A 96 -8.95 6.48 -18.88
C ARG A 96 -8.86 6.71 -17.38
N SER A 97 -9.98 7.00 -16.72
CA SER A 97 -10.00 7.22 -15.27
C SER A 97 -9.52 6.01 -14.45
N VAL A 98 -9.92 4.80 -14.83
CA VAL A 98 -9.50 3.57 -14.13
C VAL A 98 -7.99 3.33 -14.33
N VAL A 99 -7.49 3.50 -15.55
CA VAL A 99 -6.07 3.30 -15.86
C VAL A 99 -5.20 4.36 -15.19
N GLU A 100 -5.62 5.64 -15.17
CA GLU A 100 -4.91 6.71 -14.47
C GLU A 100 -4.84 6.46 -12.96
N LEU A 101 -5.95 6.03 -12.34
CA LEU A 101 -6.00 5.69 -10.92
C LEU A 101 -5.10 4.49 -10.61
N ALA A 102 -5.14 3.45 -11.45
CA ALA A 102 -4.27 2.28 -11.32
C ALA A 102 -2.79 2.66 -11.52
N ALA A 103 -2.48 3.51 -12.49
CA ALA A 103 -1.11 3.97 -12.76
C ALA A 103 -0.56 4.83 -11.62
N GLY A 104 -1.40 5.69 -11.03
CA GLY A 104 -1.05 6.46 -9.84
C GLY A 104 -0.75 5.55 -8.64
N TYR A 105 -1.58 4.55 -8.38
CA TYR A 105 -1.38 3.62 -7.26
C TYR A 105 -0.16 2.71 -7.43
N ASN A 106 0.12 2.26 -8.66
CA ASN A 106 1.26 1.39 -8.97
C ASN A 106 2.58 2.16 -9.22
N GLY A 107 2.58 3.49 -9.08
CA GLY A 107 3.77 4.31 -9.28
C GLY A 107 4.20 4.47 -10.75
N MET A 108 3.34 4.09 -11.70
CA MET A 108 3.55 4.29 -13.14
C MET A 108 3.22 5.72 -13.59
N GLY A 109 2.47 6.48 -12.78
CA GLY A 109 2.04 7.85 -13.10
C GLY A 109 3.17 8.90 -13.18
N GLY A 110 4.41 8.54 -12.81
CA GLY A 110 5.59 9.41 -12.89
C GLY A 110 5.51 10.68 -12.04
N GLY A 111 6.61 11.43 -11.97
CA GLY A 111 6.65 12.77 -11.36
C GLY A 111 6.59 12.82 -9.82
N TRP A 112 6.30 14.00 -9.29
CA TRP A 112 6.30 14.27 -7.84
C TRP A 112 5.24 13.50 -7.04
N THR A 113 4.19 13.01 -7.71
CA THR A 113 3.13 12.22 -7.09
C THR A 113 3.62 10.85 -6.63
N SER A 114 4.66 10.28 -7.26
CA SER A 114 5.26 9.02 -6.79
C SER A 114 5.95 9.19 -5.43
N LEU A 115 6.47 10.38 -5.12
CA LEU A 115 7.09 10.67 -3.82
C LEU A 115 6.05 10.77 -2.69
N PHE A 116 4.79 11.05 -3.03
CA PHE A 116 3.69 11.04 -2.05
C PHE A 116 3.56 9.68 -1.37
N VAL A 117 3.89 8.58 -2.07
CA VAL A 117 3.87 7.21 -1.52
C VAL A 117 4.82 7.06 -0.33
N LEU A 118 5.93 7.80 -0.29
CA LEU A 118 6.89 7.76 0.83
C LEU A 118 6.31 8.32 2.13
N VAL A 119 5.34 9.24 2.04
CA VAL A 119 4.66 9.82 3.21
C VAL A 119 3.35 9.07 3.47
N ALA A 120 2.57 8.83 2.41
CA ALA A 120 1.26 8.21 2.51
C ALA A 120 1.32 6.77 3.05
N THR A 121 2.35 5.99 2.69
CA THR A 121 2.50 4.60 3.16
C THR A 121 2.71 4.52 4.68
N PRO A 122 3.73 5.17 5.27
CA PRO A 122 3.90 5.14 6.73
C PRO A 122 2.72 5.77 7.47
N THR A 123 2.14 6.86 6.95
CA THR A 123 0.92 7.43 7.55
C THR A 123 -0.25 6.43 7.54
N GLY A 124 -0.47 5.73 6.42
CA GLY A 124 -1.50 4.70 6.31
C GLY A 124 -1.29 3.56 7.29
N PHE A 125 -0.05 3.10 7.47
CA PHE A 125 0.29 2.07 8.45
C PHE A 125 0.08 2.55 9.89
N VAL A 126 0.40 3.80 10.22
CA VAL A 126 0.09 4.38 11.54
C VAL A 126 -1.42 4.41 11.78
N LEU A 127 -2.21 4.86 10.81
CA LEU A 127 -3.67 4.88 10.93
C LEU A 127 -4.25 3.46 11.10
N GLN A 128 -3.74 2.50 10.34
CA GLN A 128 -4.11 1.09 10.46
C GLN A 128 -3.75 0.54 11.85
N TRP A 129 -2.55 0.83 12.34
CA TRP A 129 -2.09 0.43 13.67
C TRP A 129 -2.99 1.01 14.76
N LEU A 130 -3.32 2.31 14.70
CA LEU A 130 -4.25 2.95 15.64
C LEU A 130 -5.65 2.34 15.59
N PHE A 131 -6.14 2.02 14.39
CA PHE A 131 -7.44 1.37 14.21
C PHE A 131 -7.47 -0.01 14.87
N TYR A 132 -6.47 -0.85 14.65
CA TYR A 132 -6.40 -2.17 15.28
C TYR A 132 -6.14 -2.09 16.80
N ALA A 133 -5.37 -1.12 17.26
CA ALA A 133 -5.20 -0.84 18.69
C ALA A 133 -6.54 -0.49 19.35
N LEU A 134 -7.36 0.35 18.69
CA LEU A 134 -8.70 0.69 19.16
C LEU A 134 -9.60 -0.55 19.22
N ILE A 135 -9.61 -1.37 18.17
CA ILE A 135 -10.38 -2.63 18.16
C ILE A 135 -9.95 -3.54 19.31
N ALA A 136 -8.65 -3.77 19.46
CA ALA A 136 -8.11 -4.62 20.52
C ALA A 136 -8.52 -4.11 21.91
N HIS A 137 -8.42 -2.80 22.14
CA HIS A 137 -8.86 -2.17 23.38
C HIS A 137 -10.36 -2.39 23.66
N LEU A 138 -11.20 -2.19 22.64
CA LEU A 138 -12.65 -2.38 22.78
C LEU A 138 -13.00 -3.85 23.06
N VAL A 139 -12.39 -4.80 22.36
CA VAL A 139 -12.62 -6.23 22.58
C VAL A 139 -12.20 -6.64 23.99
N ALA A 140 -11.02 -6.20 24.45
CA ALA A 140 -10.54 -6.47 25.80
C ALA A 140 -11.42 -5.88 26.91
N ARG A 141 -12.20 -4.84 26.61
CA ARG A 141 -13.18 -4.24 27.55
C ARG A 141 -14.52 -4.97 27.57
N LEU A 142 -14.85 -5.69 26.51
CA LEU A 142 -16.13 -6.38 26.34
C LEU A 142 -16.08 -7.86 26.75
N MET A 143 -14.88 -8.42 26.90
CA MET A 143 -14.61 -9.76 27.44
C MET A 143 -14.33 -9.69 28.94
#